data_AF-A0A7S2LVW9-F1
#
_entry.id   AF-A0A7S2LVW9-F1
#
_cell.length_a   1.000
_cell.length_b   1.000
_cell.length_c   1.000
_cell.angle_alpha   90.00
_cell.angle_beta   90.00
_cell.angle_gamma   90.00
#
_symmetry.space_group_name_H-M   'P 1'
#
loop_
_entity.id
_entity.type
_entity.pdbx_description
1 polymer ?
#
loop_
_entity_poly.entity_id
_entity_poly.type
_entity_poly.pdbx_seq_one_letter_code
_entity_poly.pdbx_strand_id
1 'polypeptide(L)'
;LFFDDLQWADDRCMELLSALMMERDHLQELDDNDGTNCLFIGSFRSNETNDNLISHFDKFEQSTLVDVTKIELGGLAKVESNNMISEVLRLPARLTSPLNELVQRKTTGNPFHIKTFMHSLVKDSILNYSLSDTRWVWDVEAIKSISIDKTVLDLLTRKLSQLPDYIVDALKVLSCLGPKVDDTIMKY
;
A
#
# COMPACT_ATOMS: atom_id res chain seq x y z
N LEU A 1 -18.13 -1.36 -8.48
CA LEU A 1 -16.96 -0.98 -9.31
C LEU A 1 -15.85 -0.52 -8.39
N PHE A 2 -14.61 -0.97 -8.62
CA PHE A 2 -13.44 -0.61 -7.81
C PHE A 2 -12.43 0.11 -8.70
N PHE A 3 -11.94 1.26 -8.25
CA PHE A 3 -10.91 2.05 -8.90
C PHE A 3 -9.72 2.20 -7.97
N ASP A 4 -8.56 1.73 -8.42
CA ASP A 4 -7.32 1.83 -7.67
C ASP A 4 -6.47 3.01 -8.14
N ASP A 5 -5.65 3.53 -7.24
CA ASP A 5 -4.73 4.65 -7.47
C ASP A 5 -5.37 5.89 -8.15
N LEU A 6 -6.52 6.36 -7.64
CA LEU A 6 -7.24 7.52 -8.18
C LEU A 6 -6.39 8.80 -8.20
N GLN A 7 -5.32 8.89 -7.39
CA GLN A 7 -4.37 10.00 -7.46
C GLN A 7 -3.66 10.15 -8.81
N TRP A 8 -3.70 9.14 -9.67
CA TRP A 8 -3.15 9.17 -11.04
C TRP A 8 -4.20 9.27 -12.13
N ALA A 9 -5.49 9.41 -11.77
CA ALA A 9 -6.55 9.63 -12.75
C ALA A 9 -6.39 11.02 -13.39
N ASP A 10 -6.61 11.10 -14.71
CA ASP A 10 -6.69 12.39 -15.39
C ASP A 10 -8.06 13.04 -15.17
N ASP A 11 -8.15 14.33 -15.48
CA ASP A 11 -9.35 15.13 -15.26
C ASP A 11 -10.56 14.55 -16.00
N ARG A 12 -10.35 14.01 -17.21
CA ARG A 12 -11.43 13.38 -18.00
C ARG A 12 -11.95 12.11 -17.37
N CYS A 13 -11.10 11.27 -16.77
CA CYS A 13 -11.54 10.12 -15.99
C CYS A 13 -12.39 10.56 -14.80
N MET A 14 -11.98 11.61 -14.08
CA MET A 14 -12.74 12.11 -12.94
C MET A 14 -14.07 12.74 -13.33
N GLU A 15 -14.14 13.44 -14.46
CA GLU A 15 -15.39 13.94 -15.04
C GLU A 15 -16.34 12.79 -15.38
N LEU A 16 -15.85 11.74 -16.05
CA LEU A 16 -16.65 10.55 -16.36
C LEU A 16 -17.17 9.85 -15.10
N LEU A 17 -16.33 9.68 -14.09
CA LEU A 17 -16.75 9.10 -12.81
C LEU A 17 -17.82 9.96 -12.14
N SER A 18 -17.66 11.28 -12.19
CA SER A 18 -18.64 12.21 -11.65
C SER A 18 -19.99 12.08 -12.36
N ALA A 19 -19.98 12.04 -13.70
CA ALA A 19 -21.18 11.85 -14.49
C ALA A 19 -21.86 10.49 -14.18
N LEU A 20 -21.11 9.39 -14.14
CA LEU A 20 -21.65 8.07 -13.82
C LEU A 20 -22.28 7.97 -12.42
N MET A 21 -21.76 8.71 -11.46
CA MET A 21 -22.23 8.66 -10.07
C MET A 21 -23.39 9.64 -9.82
N MET A 22 -23.38 10.80 -10.49
CA MET A 22 -24.31 11.91 -10.24
C MET A 22 -25.45 12.01 -11.25
N GLU A 23 -25.27 11.59 -12.50
CA GLU A 23 -26.30 11.68 -13.55
C GLU A 23 -27.14 10.39 -13.59
N ARG A 24 -27.92 10.15 -12.52
CA ARG A 24 -28.80 8.96 -12.42
C ARG A 24 -30.12 9.09 -13.18
N ASP A 25 -30.50 10.30 -13.60
CA ASP A 25 -31.80 10.57 -14.23
C ASP A 25 -31.97 9.83 -15.58
N HIS A 26 -30.88 9.49 -16.27
CA HIS A 26 -30.93 8.80 -17.57
C HIS A 26 -31.07 7.27 -17.47
N LEU A 27 -30.84 6.70 -16.29
CA LEU A 27 -30.92 5.24 -16.06
C LEU A 27 -32.30 4.80 -15.53
N GLN A 28 -33.16 5.75 -15.15
CA GLN A 28 -34.56 5.48 -14.75
C GLN A 28 -35.49 5.26 -15.95
N GLU A 29 -35.16 5.75 -17.14
CA GLU A 29 -36.00 5.59 -18.34
C GLU A 29 -35.85 4.22 -19.03
N LEU A 30 -34.93 3.36 -18.55
CA LEU A 30 -34.56 2.12 -19.25
C LEU A 30 -35.22 0.83 -18.74
N ASP A 31 -35.88 0.81 -17.59
CA ASP A 31 -36.79 -0.30 -17.21
C ASP A 31 -37.57 0.03 -15.93
N ASP A 32 -38.89 -0.16 -15.96
CA ASP A 32 -39.85 0.10 -14.86
C ASP A 32 -39.64 -0.77 -13.60
N ASN A 33 -38.52 -1.52 -13.45
CA ASN A 33 -38.37 -2.44 -12.33
C ASN A 33 -36.97 -2.88 -11.90
N ASP A 34 -35.87 -2.22 -12.30
CA ASP A 34 -34.56 -2.61 -11.76
C ASP A 34 -33.60 -1.41 -11.64
N GLY A 35 -33.77 -0.64 -10.56
CA GLY A 35 -32.85 0.43 -10.21
C GLY A 35 -31.45 -0.15 -9.99
N THR A 36 -30.55 0.05 -10.95
CA THR A 36 -29.17 -0.45 -10.89
C THR A 36 -28.45 0.13 -9.67
N ASN A 37 -28.37 -0.64 -8.58
CA ASN A 37 -27.69 -0.24 -7.35
C ASN A 37 -26.18 -0.47 -7.52
N CYS A 38 -25.47 0.56 -7.98
CA CYS A 38 -24.01 0.52 -8.12
C CYS A 38 -23.30 1.02 -6.86
N LEU A 39 -22.43 0.17 -6.30
CA LEU A 39 -21.43 0.58 -5.30
C LEU A 39 -20.12 0.93 -6.00
N PHE A 40 -19.61 2.13 -5.75
CA PHE A 40 -18.31 2.59 -6.22
C PHE A 40 -17.33 2.64 -5.05
N ILE A 41 -16.15 2.08 -5.24
CA ILE A 41 -15.07 2.08 -4.26
C ILE A 41 -13.83 2.65 -4.93
N GLY A 42 -13.28 3.72 -4.36
CA GLY A 42 -12.05 4.35 -4.83
C GLY A 42 -10.96 4.29 -3.76
N SER A 43 -9.75 3.89 -4.13
CA SER A 43 -8.56 4.06 -3.29
C SER A 43 -7.67 5.16 -3.85
N PHE A 44 -7.09 5.94 -2.95
CA PHE A 44 -6.07 6.92 -3.30
C PHE A 44 -5.08 7.15 -2.17
N ARG A 45 -3.91 7.71 -2.51
CA ARG A 45 -2.90 8.13 -1.54
C ARG A 45 -3.09 9.60 -1.19
N SER A 46 -3.41 9.88 0.07
CA SER A 46 -3.66 11.25 0.57
C SER A 46 -2.45 12.19 0.46
N ASN A 47 -1.23 11.64 0.40
CA ASN A 47 0.01 12.41 0.25
C ASN A 47 0.42 12.66 -1.22
N GLU A 48 -0.31 12.10 -2.19
CA GLU A 48 -0.06 12.26 -3.63
C GLU A 48 -1.23 12.95 -4.35
N THR A 49 -2.14 13.59 -3.60
CA THR A 49 -3.32 14.24 -4.17
C THR A 49 -3.00 15.59 -4.80
N ASN A 50 -3.76 15.95 -5.82
CA ASN A 50 -3.77 17.28 -6.42
C ASN A 50 -5.09 18.01 -6.11
N ASP A 51 -5.12 19.33 -6.31
CA ASP A 51 -6.30 20.17 -6.04
C ASP A 51 -7.52 19.73 -6.86
N ASN A 52 -7.31 19.17 -8.06
CA ASN A 52 -8.40 18.73 -8.92
C ASN A 52 -9.15 17.53 -8.32
N LEU A 53 -8.44 16.49 -7.90
CA LEU A 53 -9.02 15.30 -7.27
C LEU A 53 -9.79 15.66 -6.01
N ILE A 54 -9.22 16.55 -5.18
CA ILE A 54 -9.88 17.07 -3.97
C ILE A 54 -11.20 17.76 -4.35
N SER A 55 -11.19 18.61 -5.38
CA SER A 55 -12.41 19.31 -5.82
C SER A 55 -13.53 18.36 -6.29
N HIS A 56 -13.19 17.22 -6.89
CA HIS A 56 -14.18 16.21 -7.27
C HIS A 56 -14.74 15.47 -6.05
N PHE A 57 -13.90 15.13 -5.07
CA PHE A 57 -14.38 14.54 -3.82
C PHE A 57 -15.26 15.50 -3.03
N ASP A 58 -14.91 16.78 -2.96
CA ASP A 58 -15.74 17.81 -2.33
C ASP A 58 -17.12 17.91 -3.00
N LYS A 59 -17.18 17.84 -4.34
CA LYS A 59 -18.46 17.80 -5.09
C LYS A 59 -19.28 16.56 -4.72
N PHE A 60 -18.65 15.40 -4.55
CA PHE A 60 -19.36 14.18 -4.15
C PHE A 60 -19.90 14.30 -2.73
N GLU A 61 -19.10 14.78 -1.79
CA GLU A 61 -19.49 14.96 -0.38
C GLU A 61 -20.60 16.00 -0.20
N GLN A 62 -20.68 17.02 -1.06
CA GLN A 62 -21.71 18.06 -1.03
C GLN A 62 -23.00 17.66 -1.78
N SER A 63 -22.97 16.59 -2.57
CA SER A 63 -24.11 16.15 -3.36
C SER A 63 -25.11 15.37 -2.52
N THR A 64 -26.41 15.55 -2.78
CA THR A 64 -27.48 14.72 -2.20
C THR A 64 -27.74 13.45 -3.02
N LEU A 65 -27.09 13.30 -4.18
CA LEU A 65 -27.32 12.20 -5.13
C LEU A 65 -26.44 10.96 -4.86
N VAL A 66 -25.40 11.12 -4.04
CA VAL A 66 -24.41 10.08 -3.77
C VAL A 66 -24.08 10.07 -2.28
N ASP A 67 -24.23 8.92 -1.65
CA ASP A 67 -23.74 8.70 -0.29
C ASP A 67 -22.24 8.39 -0.32
N VAL A 68 -21.42 9.30 0.21
CA VAL A 68 -19.97 9.16 0.25
C VAL A 68 -19.53 8.69 1.64
N THR A 69 -18.77 7.60 1.69
CA THR A 69 -18.10 7.15 2.92
C THR A 69 -16.59 7.21 2.72
N LYS A 70 -15.92 8.10 3.45
CA LYS A 70 -14.46 8.22 3.45
C LYS A 70 -13.85 7.36 4.55
N ILE A 71 -12.98 6.44 4.17
CA ILE A 71 -12.24 5.57 5.10
C ILE A 71 -10.77 5.93 5.01
N GLU A 72 -10.24 6.57 6.05
CA GLU A 72 -8.81 6.85 6.15
C GLU A 72 -8.07 5.65 6.76
N LEU A 73 -7.10 5.12 6.02
CA LEU A 73 -6.30 3.96 6.46
C LEU A 73 -4.97 4.43 7.05
N GLY A 74 -4.84 4.30 8.36
CA GLY A 74 -3.57 4.45 9.07
C GLY A 74 -2.74 3.16 9.10
N GLY A 75 -1.57 3.23 9.74
CA GLY A 75 -0.85 2.03 10.16
C GLY A 75 -1.67 1.23 11.18
N LEU A 76 -1.46 -0.09 11.22
CA LEU A 76 -2.04 -0.96 12.23
C LEU A 76 -1.64 -0.47 13.63
N ALA A 77 -2.63 -0.42 14.52
CA ALA A 77 -2.37 -0.20 15.92
C ALA A 77 -1.59 -1.39 16.54
N LYS A 78 -1.04 -1.18 17.73
CA LYS A 78 -0.05 -2.10 18.34
C LYS A 78 -0.60 -3.50 18.57
N VAL A 79 -1.88 -3.60 18.88
CA VAL A 79 -2.53 -4.87 19.19
C VAL A 79 -2.71 -5.67 17.91
N GLU A 80 -3.17 -5.02 16.85
CA GLU A 80 -3.44 -5.58 15.53
C GLU A 80 -2.14 -6.03 14.86
N SER A 81 -1.09 -5.20 14.91
CA SER A 81 0.22 -5.58 14.38
C SER A 81 0.84 -6.75 15.15
N ASN A 82 0.68 -6.78 16.49
CA ASN A 82 1.15 -7.90 17.30
C ASN A 82 0.36 -9.19 17.02
N ASN A 83 -0.96 -9.10 16.81
CA ASN A 83 -1.79 -10.24 16.43
C ASN A 83 -1.37 -10.78 15.06
N MET A 84 -1.12 -9.91 14.09
CA MET A 84 -0.57 -10.31 12.77
C MET A 84 0.76 -11.07 12.92
N ILE A 85 1.69 -10.58 13.74
CA ILE A 85 2.97 -11.24 13.98
C ILE A 85 2.79 -12.57 14.74
N SER A 86 1.93 -12.58 15.75
CA SER A 86 1.57 -13.75 16.55
C SER A 86 1.03 -14.89 15.70
N GLU A 87 0.13 -14.58 14.76
CA GLU A 87 -0.44 -15.54 13.83
C GLU A 87 0.60 -16.10 12.86
N VAL A 88 1.46 -15.25 12.30
CA VAL A 88 2.52 -15.65 11.37
C VAL A 88 3.55 -16.55 12.05
N LEU A 89 3.98 -16.19 13.26
CA LEU A 89 4.98 -16.96 14.01
C LEU A 89 4.38 -18.15 14.78
N ARG A 90 3.05 -18.29 14.79
CA ARG A 90 2.34 -19.31 15.59
C ARG A 90 2.73 -19.29 17.07
N LEU A 91 2.93 -18.09 17.61
CA LEU A 91 3.32 -17.86 19.00
C LEU A 91 2.24 -17.03 19.71
N PRO A 92 1.96 -17.26 21.00
CA PRO A 92 1.03 -16.43 21.76
C PRO A 92 1.40 -14.94 21.71
N ALA A 93 0.41 -14.07 21.57
CA ALA A 93 0.58 -12.61 21.46
C ALA A 93 1.47 -12.00 22.57
N ARG A 94 1.43 -12.57 23.79
CA ARG A 94 2.30 -12.14 24.90
C ARG A 94 3.80 -12.33 24.60
N LEU A 95 4.16 -13.36 23.85
CA LEU A 95 5.55 -13.68 23.51
C LEU A 95 6.04 -12.85 22.32
N THR A 96 5.16 -12.49 21.39
CA THR A 96 5.51 -11.66 20.23
C THR A 96 5.51 -10.17 20.52
N SER A 97 4.92 -9.75 21.65
CA SER A 97 4.83 -8.33 22.04
C SER A 97 6.18 -7.58 22.01
N PRO A 98 7.29 -8.11 22.58
CA PRO A 98 8.60 -7.44 22.53
C PRO A 98 9.14 -7.29 21.10
N LEU A 99 8.92 -8.29 20.25
CA LEU A 99 9.30 -8.21 18.83
C LEU A 99 8.45 -7.15 18.11
N ASN A 100 7.13 -7.18 18.33
CA ASN A 100 6.22 -6.21 17.73
C ASN A 100 6.56 -4.77 18.10
N GLU A 101 6.99 -4.51 19.34
CA GLU A 101 7.39 -3.16 19.76
C GLU A 101 8.56 -2.61 18.91
N LEU A 102 9.50 -3.47 18.54
CA LEU A 102 10.63 -3.10 17.67
C LEU A 102 10.18 -2.96 16.20
N VAL A 103 9.38 -3.90 15.72
CA VAL A 103 8.84 -3.89 14.36
C VAL A 103 8.01 -2.63 14.14
N GLN A 104 7.12 -2.30 15.07
CA GLN A 104 6.20 -1.17 14.95
C GLN A 104 6.93 0.18 14.99
N ARG A 105 7.99 0.30 15.80
CA ARG A 105 8.84 1.50 15.80
C ARG A 105 9.50 1.75 14.44
N LYS A 106 9.85 0.69 13.70
CA LYS A 106 10.53 0.79 12.39
C LYS A 106 9.57 0.91 11.22
N THR A 107 8.36 0.38 11.35
CA THR A 107 7.42 0.20 10.23
C THR A 107 6.19 1.09 10.34
N THR A 108 6.07 1.84 11.45
CA THR A 108 4.93 2.70 11.80
C THR A 108 3.57 2.00 11.70
N GLY A 109 3.55 0.68 11.86
CA GLY A 109 2.33 -0.13 11.77
C GLY A 109 1.88 -0.44 10.34
N ASN A 110 2.58 0.03 9.30
CA ASN A 110 2.19 -0.24 7.93
C ASN A 110 2.34 -1.76 7.62
N PRO A 111 1.27 -2.50 7.24
CA PRO A 111 1.32 -3.94 7.02
C PRO A 111 2.35 -4.38 5.96
N PHE A 112 2.52 -3.60 4.91
CA PHE A 112 3.50 -3.87 3.85
C PHE A 112 4.93 -3.74 4.39
N HIS A 113 5.21 -2.70 5.17
CA HIS A 113 6.51 -2.53 5.83
C HIS A 113 6.75 -3.60 6.89
N ILE A 114 5.75 -3.98 7.68
CA ILE A 114 5.83 -5.09 8.64
C ILE A 114 6.25 -6.36 7.93
N LYS A 115 5.52 -6.76 6.87
CA LYS A 115 5.82 -7.96 6.10
C LYS A 115 7.24 -7.94 5.54
N THR A 116 7.61 -6.81 4.92
CA THR A 116 8.93 -6.64 4.30
C THR A 116 10.06 -6.72 5.33
N PHE A 117 9.88 -6.06 6.47
CA PHE A 117 10.85 -6.06 7.57
C PHE A 117 10.97 -7.44 8.21
N MET A 118 9.86 -8.14 8.46
CA MET A 118 9.89 -9.52 8.95
C MET A 118 10.64 -10.45 7.99
N HIS A 119 10.42 -10.32 6.67
CA HIS A 119 11.19 -11.07 5.69
C HIS A 119 12.68 -10.73 5.69
N SER A 120 13.07 -9.46 5.89
CA SER A 120 14.48 -9.11 6.00
C SER A 120 15.13 -9.72 7.24
N LEU A 121 14.43 -9.75 8.38
CA LEU A 121 14.93 -10.40 9.59
C LEU A 121 15.19 -11.89 9.38
N VAL A 122 14.30 -12.59 8.65
CA VAL A 122 14.50 -14.00 8.30
C VAL A 122 15.68 -14.17 7.35
N LYS A 123 15.75 -13.35 6.29
CA LYS A 123 16.84 -13.43 5.31
C LYS A 123 18.21 -13.19 5.94
N ASP A 124 18.28 -12.26 6.89
CA ASP A 124 19.53 -11.87 7.54
C ASP A 124 19.82 -12.75 8.79
N SER A 125 19.05 -13.84 8.98
CA SER A 125 19.18 -14.77 10.10
C SER A 125 19.09 -14.11 11.48
N ILE A 126 18.36 -13.01 11.60
CA ILE A 126 18.05 -12.34 12.88
C ILE A 126 16.80 -12.95 13.51
N LEU A 127 15.87 -13.42 12.69
CA LEU A 127 14.65 -14.14 13.08
C LEU A 127 14.70 -15.54 12.44
N ASN A 128 14.81 -16.59 13.25
CA ASN A 128 14.94 -17.96 12.76
C ASN A 128 14.03 -18.92 13.51
N TYR A 129 13.70 -20.03 12.87
CA TYR A 129 13.04 -21.15 13.54
C TYR A 129 14.08 -22.02 14.25
N SER A 130 14.02 -22.07 15.58
CA SER A 130 14.88 -22.93 16.40
C SER A 130 14.29 -24.34 16.46
N LEU A 131 15.06 -25.33 16.00
CA LEU A 131 14.67 -26.74 16.10
C LEU A 131 14.76 -27.27 17.54
N SER A 132 15.66 -26.73 18.38
CA SER A 132 15.77 -27.13 19.78
C SER A 132 14.55 -26.71 20.60
N ASP A 133 14.08 -25.49 20.36
CA ASP A 133 12.97 -24.89 21.09
C ASP A 133 11.62 -25.06 20.37
N THR A 134 11.64 -25.68 19.18
CA THR A 134 10.49 -25.86 18.26
C THR A 134 9.67 -24.59 18.03
N ARG A 135 10.35 -23.44 17.98
CA ARG A 135 9.72 -22.12 17.89
C ARG A 135 10.59 -21.10 17.18
N TRP A 136 9.96 -20.01 16.76
CA TRP A 136 10.68 -18.83 16.29
C TRP A 136 11.42 -18.13 17.43
N VAL A 137 12.67 -17.78 17.18
CA VAL A 137 13.56 -17.03 18.07
C VAL A 137 14.17 -15.86 17.33
N TRP A 138 14.50 -14.80 18.06
CA TRP A 138 15.06 -13.59 17.47
C TRP A 138 16.08 -12.93 18.39
N ASP A 139 17.03 -12.22 17.77
CA ASP A 139 18.00 -11.39 18.49
C ASP A 139 17.47 -9.95 18.61
N VAL A 140 17.12 -9.57 19.84
CA VAL A 140 16.58 -8.24 20.17
C VAL A 140 17.59 -7.12 19.91
N GLU A 141 18.87 -7.35 20.21
CA GLU A 141 19.91 -6.32 20.05
C GLU A 141 20.26 -6.12 18.58
N ALA A 142 20.32 -7.22 17.81
CA ALA A 142 20.45 -7.14 16.35
C ALA A 142 19.30 -6.33 15.73
N ILE A 143 18.04 -6.57 16.12
CA ILE A 143 16.89 -5.81 15.61
C ILE A 143 17.00 -4.32 15.98
N LYS A 144 17.39 -3.99 17.22
CA LYS A 144 17.57 -2.59 17.65
C LYS A 144 18.60 -1.86 16.80
N SER A 145 19.70 -2.52 16.44
CA SER A 145 20.82 -1.94 15.68
C SER A 145 20.49 -1.60 14.23
N ILE A 146 19.42 -2.14 13.65
CA ILE A 146 18.98 -1.80 12.29
C ILE A 146 18.49 -0.36 12.26
N SER A 147 19.06 0.54 11.46
CA SER A 147 18.54 1.93 11.36
C SER A 147 17.19 1.99 10.63
N ILE A 148 16.39 3.01 10.94
CA ILE A 148 15.03 3.19 10.38
C ILE A 148 15.10 3.49 8.86
N ASP A 149 16.06 4.32 8.45
CA ASP A 149 16.26 4.74 7.05
C ASP A 149 16.62 3.58 6.11
N LYS A 150 17.17 2.49 6.66
CA LYS A 150 17.51 1.30 5.89
C LYS A 150 16.29 0.59 5.32
N THR A 151 15.10 0.74 5.87
CA THR A 151 14.04 -0.23 5.59
C THR A 151 13.48 -0.14 4.16
N VAL A 152 13.28 1.07 3.63
CA VAL A 152 12.83 1.27 2.24
C VAL A 152 14.01 1.51 1.31
N LEU A 153 14.95 2.36 1.71
CA LEU A 153 16.10 2.70 0.88
C LEU A 153 17.07 1.52 0.72
N ASP A 154 17.41 0.78 1.79
CA ASP A 154 18.26 -0.42 1.62
C ASP A 154 17.48 -1.53 0.90
N LEU A 155 16.15 -1.62 1.03
CA LEU A 155 15.39 -2.61 0.27
C LEU A 155 15.48 -2.34 -1.23
N LEU A 156 15.26 -1.08 -1.65
CA LEU A 156 15.38 -0.69 -3.04
C LEU A 156 16.82 -0.81 -3.52
N THR A 157 17.79 -0.35 -2.73
CA THR A 157 19.22 -0.45 -3.04
C THR A 157 19.65 -1.90 -3.17
N ARG A 158 19.19 -2.80 -2.28
CA ARG A 158 19.50 -4.24 -2.33
C ARG A 158 18.80 -4.94 -3.49
N LYS A 159 17.60 -4.51 -3.87
CA LYS A 159 16.95 -5.02 -5.09
C LYS A 159 17.72 -4.59 -6.33
N LEU A 160 18.11 -3.33 -6.41
CA LEU A 160 18.90 -2.78 -7.51
C LEU A 160 20.28 -3.44 -7.60
N SER A 161 20.96 -3.67 -6.48
CA SER A 161 22.28 -4.31 -6.45
C SER A 161 22.27 -5.81 -6.78
N GLN A 162 21.09 -6.44 -6.80
CA GLN A 162 20.90 -7.82 -7.25
C GLN A 162 20.61 -7.93 -8.76
N LEU A 163 20.36 -6.80 -9.44
CA LEU A 163 20.13 -6.78 -10.88
C LEU A 163 21.47 -6.71 -11.63
N PRO A 164 21.56 -7.30 -12.84
CA PRO A 164 22.71 -7.08 -13.71
C PRO A 164 22.91 -5.60 -14.02
N ASP A 165 24.17 -5.17 -14.20
CA ASP A 165 24.52 -3.76 -14.42
C ASP A 165 23.74 -3.13 -15.59
N TYR A 166 23.54 -3.87 -16.69
CA TYR A 166 22.80 -3.38 -17.85
C TYR A 166 21.32 -3.06 -17.55
N ILE A 167 20.70 -3.79 -16.61
CA ILE A 167 19.32 -3.50 -16.17
C ILE A 167 19.31 -2.24 -15.30
N VAL A 168 20.31 -2.09 -14.42
CA VAL A 168 20.42 -0.91 -13.55
C VAL A 168 20.64 0.35 -14.39
N ASP A 169 21.46 0.27 -15.44
CA ASP A 169 21.71 1.39 -16.34
C ASP A 169 20.47 1.75 -17.17
N ALA A 170 19.72 0.76 -17.67
CA ALA A 170 18.42 1.01 -18.31
C ALA A 170 17.44 1.69 -17.34
N LEU A 171 17.35 1.22 -16.09
CA LEU A 171 16.49 1.82 -15.07
C LEU A 171 16.86 3.28 -14.76
N LYS A 172 18.16 3.63 -14.77
CA LYS A 172 18.59 5.03 -14.60
C LYS A 172 18.04 5.91 -15.72
N VAL A 173 18.17 5.48 -16.97
CA VAL A 173 17.65 6.22 -18.14
C VAL A 173 16.13 6.35 -18.06
N LEU A 174 15.44 5.25 -17.78
CA LEU A 174 13.97 5.23 -17.66
C LEU A 174 13.47 6.12 -16.51
N SER A 175 14.20 6.19 -15.40
CA SER A 175 13.81 7.03 -14.25
C SER A 175 13.73 8.52 -14.59
N CYS A 176 14.49 8.98 -15.58
CA CYS A 176 14.46 10.36 -16.06
C CYS A 176 13.27 10.66 -16.98
N LEU A 177 12.60 9.64 -17.52
CA LEU A 177 11.52 9.78 -18.50
C LEU A 177 10.12 9.81 -17.85
N GLY A 178 10.03 9.54 -16.55
CA GLY A 178 8.79 9.60 -15.78
C GLY A 178 8.16 8.23 -15.49
N PRO A 179 6.94 8.20 -14.94
CA PRO A 179 6.32 6.99 -14.39
C PRO A 179 5.84 5.98 -15.44
N LYS A 180 5.76 6.38 -16.72
CA LYS A 180 5.38 5.53 -17.85
C LYS A 180 6.31 5.83 -19.02
N VAL A 181 6.91 4.79 -19.57
CA VAL A 181 7.79 4.88 -20.75
C VAL A 181 7.29 3.88 -21.79
N ASP A 182 7.19 4.33 -23.04
CA ASP A 182 6.75 3.50 -24.15
C ASP A 182 7.85 2.49 -24.55
N ASP A 183 7.44 1.28 -24.94
CA ASP A 183 8.34 0.15 -25.24
C ASP A 183 9.25 0.44 -26.46
N THR A 184 8.85 1.43 -27.27
CA THR A 184 9.62 1.96 -28.39
C THR A 184 10.97 2.55 -27.96
N ILE A 185 11.13 2.98 -26.70
CA ILE A 185 12.35 3.59 -26.18
C ILE A 185 13.38 2.54 -25.73
N MET A 186 12.96 1.30 -25.42
CA MET A 186 13.85 0.21 -24.99
C MET A 186 14.55 -0.55 -26.14
N LYS A 187 14.42 -0.08 -27.39
CA LYS A 187 15.00 -0.75 -28.59
C LYS A 187 16.37 -0.21 -29.03
N TYR A 188 17.03 0.63 -28.23
CA TYR A 188 18.36 1.17 -28.48
C TYR A 188 19.28 0.91 -27.29
#